data_AF-A0A4U0WR09-F1
#
_entry.id   AF-A0A4U0WR09-F1
#
_cell.length_a   1.000
_cell.length_b   1.000
_cell.length_c   1.000
_cell.angle_alpha   90.00
_cell.angle_beta   90.00
_cell.angle_gamma   90.00
#
_symmetry.space_group_name_H-M   'P 1'
#
loop_
_entity.id
_entity.type
_entity.pdbx_description
1 polymer ?
#
loop_
_entity_poly.entity_id
_entity_poly.type
_entity_poly.pdbx_seq_one_letter_code
_entity_poly.pdbx_strand_id
1 'polypeptide(L)'
;VPRLNLLKRPEPTWTYKKQAEQAPGKLANGRARPLLVVLDLNGTLLYRKARGGSNFIARPRVAEFLHYLLTNHKVMIWSSAQPDNVEAMCRKIFTPQQRAQLVGIWARDKMRLTPEHYIQKIQCYKQLSWVWRDDDIAASRVHGDEWAQDNTVLIDDSEEKAASESFNLIKIDEFEGTSEQLKTDVLGQVVEYLEVLKGVRDVSACIRAAPYCFRPEAEAAFDWMPVVNDML
;
A
#
# COMPACT_ATOMS: atom_id res chain seq x y z
N VAL A 1 -18.09 17.67 3.09
CA VAL A 1 -17.74 17.67 4.53
C VAL A 1 -16.30 17.20 4.71
N PRO A 2 -15.43 18.04 5.28
CA PRO A 2 -14.03 17.69 5.60
C PRO A 2 -13.97 16.55 6.63
N ARG A 3 -12.81 15.88 6.73
CA ARG A 3 -12.60 14.86 7.77
C ARG A 3 -12.45 15.56 9.13
N LEU A 4 -13.09 15.02 10.18
CA LEU A 4 -12.93 15.52 11.54
C LEU A 4 -11.64 14.96 12.17
N ASN A 5 -10.86 15.82 12.83
CA ASN A 5 -9.63 15.43 13.53
C ASN A 5 -9.92 15.08 14.99
N LEU A 6 -10.56 13.92 15.21
CA LEU A 6 -10.98 13.48 16.55
C LEU A 6 -10.03 12.47 17.20
N LEU A 7 -9.12 11.88 16.43
CA LEU A 7 -8.09 10.99 16.94
C LEU A 7 -6.80 11.76 17.18
N LYS A 8 -6.10 11.44 18.29
CA LYS A 8 -4.73 11.89 18.49
C LYS A 8 -3.87 11.37 17.34
N ARG A 9 -3.21 12.28 16.62
CA ARG A 9 -2.24 11.93 15.57
C ARG A 9 -1.12 11.10 16.19
N PRO A 10 -0.83 9.89 15.68
CA PRO A 10 0.28 9.11 16.18
C PRO A 10 1.59 9.74 15.73
N GLU A 11 2.62 9.60 16.55
CA GLU A 11 3.97 10.10 16.27
C GLU A 11 4.90 8.92 15.99
N PRO A 12 5.87 9.07 15.07
CA PRO A 12 6.87 8.03 14.87
C PRO A 12 7.69 7.82 16.14
N THR A 13 7.88 6.56 16.51
CA THR A 13 8.66 6.21 17.70
C THR A 13 10.13 6.58 17.52
N TRP A 14 10.86 6.74 18.63
CA TRP A 14 12.29 7.00 18.57
C TRP A 14 13.07 5.88 17.88
N THR A 15 12.71 4.61 18.15
CA THR A 15 13.35 3.45 17.52
C THR A 15 13.12 3.44 16.01
N TYR A 16 11.91 3.78 15.57
CA TYR A 16 11.56 3.90 14.16
C TYR A 16 12.44 4.94 13.45
N LYS A 17 12.51 6.15 14.00
CA LYS A 17 13.31 7.25 13.44
C LYS A 17 14.78 6.88 13.36
N LYS A 18 15.34 6.34 14.45
CA LYS A 18 16.74 5.94 14.52
C LYS A 18 17.09 4.84 13.50
N GLN A 19 16.20 3.88 13.27
CA GLN A 19 16.40 2.86 12.26
C GLN A 19 16.36 3.44 10.85
N ALA A 20 15.37 4.29 10.55
CA ALA A 20 15.28 4.93 9.24
C ALA A 20 16.47 5.86 8.97
N GLU A 21 17.05 6.51 10.00
CA GLU A 21 18.24 7.38 9.90
C GLU A 21 19.51 6.64 9.48
N GLN A 22 19.53 5.31 9.53
CA GLN A 22 20.68 4.53 9.05
C GLN A 22 20.96 4.80 7.56
N ALA A 23 22.21 4.56 7.15
CA ALA A 23 22.58 4.68 5.75
C ALA A 23 21.88 3.60 4.92
N PRO A 24 21.21 3.96 3.80
CA PRO A 24 20.62 2.96 2.92
C PRO A 24 21.72 2.02 2.40
N GLY A 25 21.40 0.73 2.27
CA GLY A 25 22.35 -0.25 1.77
C GLY A 25 21.65 -1.39 1.06
N LYS A 26 22.31 -1.96 0.06
CA LYS A 26 21.80 -3.12 -0.67
C LYS A 26 21.95 -4.39 0.17
N LEU A 27 21.04 -5.34 -0.03
CA LEU A 27 21.21 -6.70 0.47
C LEU A 27 22.48 -7.31 -0.11
N ALA A 28 23.12 -8.19 0.66
CA ALA A 28 24.35 -8.84 0.25
C ALA A 28 24.14 -9.71 -1.00
N ASN A 29 25.20 -9.84 -1.81
CA ASN A 29 25.24 -10.71 -2.99
C ASN A 29 24.16 -10.44 -4.05
N GLY A 30 23.60 -9.22 -4.08
CA GLY A 30 22.51 -8.89 -5.01
C GLY A 30 21.20 -9.62 -4.73
N ARG A 31 21.02 -10.17 -3.52
CA ARG A 31 19.78 -10.83 -3.12
C ARG A 31 18.61 -9.84 -3.18
N ALA A 32 17.47 -10.34 -3.64
CA ALA A 32 16.18 -9.69 -3.47
C ALA A 32 15.31 -10.48 -2.48
N ARG A 33 14.35 -9.81 -1.85
CA ARG A 33 13.35 -10.45 -0.98
C ARG A 33 11.93 -9.97 -1.30
N PRO A 34 10.91 -10.82 -1.10
CA PRO A 34 9.53 -10.36 -1.06
C PRO A 34 9.35 -9.29 0.01
N LEU A 35 8.53 -8.28 -0.29
CA LEU A 35 8.10 -7.26 0.66
C LEU A 35 6.70 -7.62 1.18
N LEU A 36 6.34 -7.06 2.34
CA LEU A 36 4.95 -6.92 2.73
C LEU A 36 4.41 -5.60 2.16
N VAL A 37 3.52 -5.70 1.18
CA VAL A 37 2.90 -4.55 0.52
C VAL A 37 1.49 -4.36 1.06
N VAL A 38 1.30 -3.28 1.82
CA VAL A 38 0.01 -2.87 2.37
C VAL A 38 -0.62 -1.84 1.44
N LEU A 39 -1.80 -2.13 0.91
CA LEU A 39 -2.48 -1.31 -0.08
C LEU A 39 -3.71 -0.61 0.51
N ASP A 40 -3.79 0.71 0.36
CA ASP A 40 -5.09 1.39 0.39
C ASP A 40 -5.95 0.99 -0.83
N LEU A 41 -7.24 1.33 -0.79
CA LEU A 41 -8.16 1.07 -1.90
C LEU A 41 -8.60 2.38 -2.56
N ASN A 42 -9.47 3.13 -1.89
CA ASN A 42 -10.16 4.24 -2.51
C ASN A 42 -9.31 5.51 -2.49
N GLY A 43 -9.03 6.05 -3.67
CA GLY A 43 -8.05 7.11 -3.87
C GLY A 43 -6.68 6.54 -4.27
N THR A 44 -6.45 5.23 -4.13
CA THR A 44 -5.16 4.60 -4.44
C THR A 44 -5.27 3.67 -5.65
N LEU A 45 -6.06 2.59 -5.56
CA LEU A 45 -6.24 1.58 -6.62
C LEU A 45 -7.51 1.82 -7.46
N LEU A 46 -8.47 2.53 -6.89
CA LEU A 46 -9.76 2.80 -7.50
C LEU A 46 -10.33 4.11 -7.00
N TYR A 47 -11.25 4.67 -7.77
CA TYR A 47 -12.05 5.81 -7.38
C TYR A 47 -13.51 5.39 -7.23
N ARG A 48 -14.07 5.61 -6.05
CA ARG A 48 -15.48 5.41 -5.78
C ARG A 48 -16.15 6.72 -5.37
N LYS A 49 -17.19 7.10 -6.11
CA LYS A 49 -18.05 8.23 -5.74
C LYS A 49 -18.76 7.97 -4.41
N ALA A 50 -18.99 9.04 -3.65
CA ALA A 50 -19.81 8.96 -2.44
C ALA A 50 -21.20 8.36 -2.78
N ARG A 51 -21.66 7.40 -1.96
CA ARG A 51 -22.91 6.64 -2.18
C ARG A 51 -22.95 5.82 -3.49
N GLY A 52 -21.80 5.58 -4.14
CA GLY A 52 -21.69 4.77 -5.36
C GLY A 52 -21.80 3.26 -5.15
N GLY A 53 -22.05 2.78 -3.93
CA GLY A 53 -22.13 1.35 -3.62
C GLY A 53 -20.85 0.60 -3.95
N SER A 54 -20.93 -0.41 -4.82
CA SER A 54 -19.78 -1.18 -5.32
C SER A 54 -19.28 -0.68 -6.68
N ASN A 55 -19.84 0.39 -7.25
CA ASN A 55 -19.41 0.93 -8.53
C ASN A 55 -18.20 1.83 -8.33
N PHE A 56 -17.12 1.53 -9.02
CA PHE A 56 -15.88 2.31 -8.99
C PHE A 56 -15.26 2.34 -10.38
N ILE A 57 -14.38 3.31 -10.57
CA ILE A 57 -13.47 3.38 -11.70
C ILE A 57 -12.14 2.80 -11.20
N ALA A 58 -11.61 1.79 -11.88
CA ALA A 58 -10.29 1.25 -11.57
C ALA A 58 -9.21 2.22 -12.03
N ARG A 59 -8.12 2.34 -11.26
CA ARG A 59 -6.92 3.02 -11.72
C ARG A 59 -6.34 2.27 -12.92
N PRO A 60 -5.79 2.94 -13.95
CA PRO A 60 -5.15 2.24 -15.07
C PRO A 60 -4.12 1.24 -14.58
N ARG A 61 -4.04 0.10 -15.27
CA ARG A 61 -3.11 -1.02 -14.99
C ARG A 61 -3.30 -1.72 -13.64
N VAL A 62 -4.42 -1.50 -12.94
CA VAL A 62 -4.58 -2.11 -11.61
C VAL A 62 -4.60 -3.64 -11.63
N ALA A 63 -5.13 -4.26 -12.69
CA ALA A 63 -5.17 -5.72 -12.78
C ALA A 63 -3.77 -6.30 -12.91
N GLU A 64 -2.96 -5.73 -13.80
CA GLU A 64 -1.57 -6.10 -14.03
C GLU A 64 -0.71 -5.78 -12.79
N PHE A 65 -0.93 -4.64 -12.16
CA PHE A 65 -0.25 -4.27 -10.92
C PHE A 65 -0.51 -5.28 -9.80
N LEU A 66 -1.78 -5.64 -9.57
CA LEU A 66 -2.14 -6.63 -8.55
C LEU A 66 -1.56 -8.02 -8.87
N HIS A 67 -1.53 -8.41 -10.14
CA HIS A 67 -0.87 -9.65 -10.56
C HIS A 67 0.62 -9.62 -10.23
N TYR A 68 1.35 -8.58 -10.63
CA TYR A 68 2.76 -8.39 -10.28
C TYR A 68 2.98 -8.48 -8.76
N LEU A 69 2.19 -7.76 -7.97
CA LEU A 69 2.35 -7.73 -6.52
C LEU A 69 2.16 -9.11 -5.90
N LEU A 70 1.11 -9.84 -6.30
CA LEU A 70 0.81 -11.16 -5.73
C LEU A 70 1.84 -12.22 -6.15
N THR A 71 2.44 -12.08 -7.33
CA THR A 71 3.52 -12.97 -7.80
C THR A 71 4.84 -12.71 -7.06
N ASN A 72 5.14 -11.47 -6.68
CA ASN A 72 6.46 -11.08 -6.17
C ASN A 72 6.51 -10.80 -4.66
N HIS A 73 5.37 -10.55 -4.02
CA HIS A 73 5.27 -9.99 -2.67
C HIS A 73 4.14 -10.64 -1.86
N LYS A 74 4.10 -10.34 -0.56
CA LYS A 74 2.92 -10.59 0.26
C LYS A 74 2.07 -9.33 0.30
N VAL A 75 0.78 -9.46 0.01
CA VAL A 75 -0.11 -8.32 -0.19
C VAL A 75 -1.22 -8.31 0.85
N MET A 76 -1.41 -7.15 1.46
CA MET A 76 -2.50 -6.89 2.40
C MET A 76 -3.32 -5.71 1.91
N ILE A 77 -4.65 -5.77 2.06
CA ILE A 77 -5.52 -4.61 1.92
C ILE A 77 -5.73 -3.95 3.27
N TRP A 78 -5.59 -2.62 3.34
CA TRP A 78 -5.97 -1.84 4.52
C TRP A 78 -6.74 -0.58 4.08
N SER A 79 -8.05 -0.55 4.30
CA SER A 79 -8.92 0.55 3.86
C SER A 79 -9.66 1.20 5.03
N SER A 80 -9.87 2.52 4.98
CA SER A 80 -10.68 3.25 5.96
C SER A 80 -12.19 3.15 5.72
N ALA A 81 -12.61 2.47 4.65
CA ALA A 81 -14.02 2.19 4.34
C ALA A 81 -14.58 1.07 5.22
N GLN A 82 -15.90 1.04 5.40
CA GLN A 82 -16.57 -0.02 6.17
C GLN A 82 -16.37 -1.42 5.55
N PRO A 83 -16.42 -2.50 6.35
CA PRO A 83 -16.16 -3.87 5.89
C PRO A 83 -16.94 -4.28 4.63
N ASP A 84 -18.26 -4.09 4.59
CA ASP A 84 -19.09 -4.47 3.44
C ASP A 84 -18.66 -3.76 2.15
N ASN A 85 -18.24 -2.51 2.28
CA ASN A 85 -17.74 -1.73 1.16
C ASN A 85 -16.39 -2.25 0.66
N VAL A 86 -15.47 -2.54 1.59
CA VAL A 86 -14.15 -3.12 1.26
C VAL A 86 -14.32 -4.48 0.60
N GLU A 87 -15.17 -5.34 1.16
CA GLU A 87 -15.49 -6.65 0.62
C GLU A 87 -16.04 -6.57 -0.81
N ALA A 88 -17.00 -5.67 -1.05
CA ALA A 88 -17.58 -5.50 -2.38
C ALA A 88 -16.57 -4.97 -3.42
N MET A 89 -15.63 -4.10 -3.01
CA MET A 89 -14.56 -3.62 -3.88
C MET A 89 -13.54 -4.73 -4.16
N CYS A 90 -13.10 -5.45 -3.12
CA CYS A 90 -12.15 -6.55 -3.26
C CYS A 90 -12.68 -7.66 -4.18
N ARG A 91 -13.96 -8.03 -4.08
CA ARG A 91 -14.58 -9.03 -4.97
C ARG A 91 -14.59 -8.65 -6.45
N LYS A 92 -14.52 -7.35 -6.76
CA LYS A 92 -14.53 -6.87 -8.14
C LYS A 92 -13.12 -6.66 -8.71
N ILE A 93 -12.16 -6.26 -7.87
CA ILE A 93 -10.80 -5.95 -8.33
C ILE A 93 -9.88 -7.17 -8.32
N PHE A 94 -10.17 -8.17 -7.47
CA PHE A 94 -9.42 -9.42 -7.39
C PHE A 94 -10.23 -10.58 -7.96
N THR A 95 -9.56 -11.51 -8.64
CA THR A 95 -10.13 -12.85 -8.86
C THR A 95 -10.23 -13.61 -7.54
N PRO A 96 -11.08 -14.65 -7.42
CA PRO A 96 -11.11 -15.49 -6.22
C PRO A 96 -9.74 -16.06 -5.84
N GLN A 97 -8.94 -16.46 -6.84
CA GLN A 97 -7.59 -17.01 -6.67
C GLN A 97 -6.62 -15.95 -6.15
N GLN A 98 -6.64 -14.74 -6.72
CA GLN A 98 -5.82 -13.63 -6.24
C GLN A 98 -6.20 -13.21 -4.82
N ARG A 99 -7.50 -13.14 -4.53
CA ARG A 99 -8.01 -12.78 -3.21
C ARG A 99 -7.59 -13.79 -2.14
N ALA A 100 -7.51 -15.08 -2.46
CA ALA A 100 -7.03 -16.13 -1.56
C ALA A 100 -5.52 -16.03 -1.24
N GLN A 101 -4.75 -15.27 -2.04
CA GLN A 101 -3.32 -15.02 -1.80
C GLN A 101 -3.05 -13.82 -0.88
N LEU A 102 -4.06 -12.99 -0.62
CA LEU A 102 -3.93 -11.86 0.29
C LEU A 102 -3.66 -12.35 1.72
N VAL A 103 -2.69 -11.75 2.39
CA VAL A 103 -2.34 -12.11 3.78
C VAL A 103 -3.27 -11.44 4.80
N GLY A 104 -4.07 -10.47 4.37
CA GLY A 104 -5.05 -9.81 5.21
C GLY A 104 -5.91 -8.81 4.44
N ILE A 105 -7.16 -8.64 4.88
CA ILE A 105 -8.06 -7.58 4.43
C ILE A 105 -8.57 -6.86 5.68
N TRP A 106 -8.01 -5.69 5.95
CA TRP A 106 -8.42 -4.83 7.05
C TRP A 106 -9.28 -3.68 6.53
N ALA A 107 -10.43 -3.51 7.16
CA ALA A 107 -11.34 -2.41 6.90
C ALA A 107 -11.39 -1.45 8.11
N ARG A 108 -12.40 -0.57 8.13
CA ARG A 108 -12.58 0.42 9.18
C ARG A 108 -12.70 -0.16 10.60
N ASP A 109 -13.19 -1.39 10.73
CA ASP A 109 -13.30 -2.12 11.99
C ASP A 109 -11.93 -2.47 12.60
N LYS A 110 -10.88 -2.53 11.77
CA LYS A 110 -9.48 -2.76 12.20
C LYS A 110 -8.69 -1.46 12.42
N MET A 111 -9.34 -0.29 12.36
CA MET A 111 -8.71 1.02 12.60
C MET A 111 -8.66 1.43 14.08
N ARG A 112 -9.03 0.53 15.02
CA ARG A 112 -9.07 0.77 16.48
C ARG A 112 -9.88 2.00 16.89
N LEU A 113 -11.04 2.17 16.25
CA LEU A 113 -11.97 3.26 16.50
C LEU A 113 -12.91 2.90 17.66
N THR A 114 -13.30 3.90 18.45
CA THR A 114 -14.47 3.75 19.33
C THR A 114 -15.75 3.66 18.49
N PRO A 115 -16.85 3.11 19.03
CA PRO A 115 -18.13 3.07 18.32
C PRO A 115 -18.57 4.44 17.77
N GLU A 116 -18.33 5.52 18.51
CA GLU A 116 -18.67 6.89 18.12
C GLU A 116 -17.84 7.35 16.92
N HIS A 117 -16.52 7.11 16.95
CA HIS A 117 -15.62 7.44 15.85
C HIS A 117 -15.86 6.57 14.61
N TYR A 118 -16.30 5.33 14.81
CA TYR A 118 -16.57 4.37 13.74
C TYR A 118 -17.65 4.87 12.78
N ILE A 119 -18.69 5.53 13.27
CA ILE A 119 -19.80 6.03 12.42
C ILE A 119 -19.54 7.42 11.82
N GLN A 120 -18.46 8.09 12.20
CA GLN A 120 -18.16 9.46 11.77
C GLN A 120 -17.11 9.54 10.65
N LYS A 121 -17.17 10.59 9.83
CA LYS A 121 -16.13 10.86 8.82
C LYS A 121 -14.91 11.54 9.48
N ILE A 122 -14.06 10.73 10.11
CA ILE A 122 -12.84 11.18 10.81
C ILE A 122 -11.55 10.91 10.03
N GLN A 123 -10.48 11.63 10.36
CA GLN A 123 -9.12 11.28 9.94
C GLN A 123 -8.70 9.96 10.61
N CYS A 124 -8.29 8.98 9.80
CA CYS A 124 -7.85 7.67 10.27
C CYS A 124 -6.33 7.54 10.09
N TYR A 125 -5.71 6.69 10.89
CA TYR A 125 -4.27 6.43 10.84
C TYR A 125 -4.01 4.93 10.70
N LYS A 126 -3.00 4.57 9.91
CA LYS A 126 -2.55 3.22 9.62
C LYS A 126 -1.18 3.00 10.26
N GLN A 127 -1.18 2.56 11.51
CA GLN A 127 0.08 2.26 12.22
C GLN A 127 0.56 0.87 11.83
N LEU A 128 1.65 0.77 11.08
CA LEU A 128 2.18 -0.51 10.58
C LEU A 128 2.58 -1.46 11.72
N SER A 129 2.90 -0.93 12.90
CA SER A 129 3.12 -1.75 14.10
C SER A 129 1.91 -2.60 14.52
N TRP A 130 0.70 -2.29 14.04
CA TRP A 130 -0.46 -3.15 14.27
C TRP A 130 -0.41 -4.37 13.35
N VAL A 131 -0.02 -4.17 12.10
CA VAL A 131 0.14 -5.21 11.07
C VAL A 131 1.25 -6.18 11.47
N TRP A 132 2.40 -5.67 11.92
CA TRP A 132 3.53 -6.50 12.34
C TRP A 132 3.27 -7.36 13.58
N ARG A 133 2.26 -7.01 14.38
CA ARG A 133 1.87 -7.72 15.61
C ARG A 133 0.66 -8.64 15.43
N ASP A 134 0.11 -8.70 14.21
CA ASP A 134 -1.01 -9.58 13.91
C ASP A 134 -0.49 -10.98 13.57
N ASP A 135 -0.99 -12.00 14.28
CA ASP A 135 -0.46 -13.37 14.18
C ASP A 135 -0.66 -13.98 12.79
N ASP A 136 -1.81 -13.73 12.15
CA ASP A 136 -2.11 -14.26 10.82
C ASP A 136 -1.19 -13.64 9.77
N ILE A 137 -0.94 -12.33 9.88
CA ILE A 137 -0.01 -11.62 8.98
C ILE A 137 1.43 -12.05 9.25
N ALA A 138 1.84 -12.18 10.52
CA ALA A 138 3.18 -12.63 10.89
C ALA A 138 3.47 -14.06 10.39
N ALA A 139 2.47 -14.94 10.37
CA ALA A 139 2.58 -16.30 9.85
C ALA A 139 2.87 -16.35 8.33
N SER A 140 2.58 -15.27 7.59
CA SER A 140 2.82 -15.20 6.13
C SER A 140 4.28 -14.89 5.74
N ARG A 141 5.19 -14.77 6.72
CA ARG A 141 6.61 -14.47 6.51
C ARG A 141 7.30 -15.41 5.53
N VAL A 142 8.28 -14.89 4.80
CA VAL A 142 8.99 -15.62 3.76
C VAL A 142 10.46 -15.81 4.17
N HIS A 143 10.99 -17.03 4.03
CA HIS A 143 12.35 -17.41 4.43
C HIS A 143 12.72 -17.10 5.90
N GLY A 144 11.73 -16.98 6.78
CA GLY A 144 11.94 -16.65 8.20
C GLY A 144 12.12 -15.16 8.49
N ASP A 145 12.09 -14.29 7.48
CA ASP A 145 12.19 -12.83 7.64
C ASP A 145 10.86 -12.29 8.22
N GLU A 146 10.85 -11.88 9.49
CA GLU A 146 9.66 -11.30 10.12
C GLU A 146 9.28 -9.97 9.48
N TRP A 147 7.97 -9.71 9.36
CA TRP A 147 7.48 -8.44 8.83
C TRP A 147 7.73 -7.31 9.82
N ALA A 148 8.49 -6.31 9.38
CA ALA A 148 8.88 -5.16 10.19
C ALA A 148 9.12 -3.93 9.30
N GLN A 149 9.65 -2.87 9.92
CA GLN A 149 9.98 -1.61 9.27
C GLN A 149 10.89 -1.75 8.05
N ASP A 150 11.80 -2.73 8.04
CA ASP A 150 12.84 -2.86 7.03
C ASP A 150 12.35 -3.55 5.74
N ASN A 151 11.19 -4.24 5.76
CA ASN A 151 10.66 -5.01 4.64
C ASN A 151 9.15 -4.79 4.34
N THR A 152 8.53 -3.80 4.97
CA THR A 152 7.11 -3.45 4.77
C THR A 152 6.96 -2.11 4.06
N VAL A 153 6.08 -2.02 3.07
CA VAL A 153 5.71 -0.75 2.42
C VAL A 153 4.19 -0.55 2.47
N LEU A 154 3.77 0.70 2.68
CA LEU A 154 2.39 1.15 2.57
C LEU A 154 2.24 1.96 1.28
N ILE A 155 1.28 1.61 0.43
CA ILE A 155 0.92 2.38 -0.76
C ILE A 155 -0.42 3.06 -0.48
N ASP A 156 -0.41 4.39 -0.42
CA ASP A 156 -1.55 5.20 -0.02
C ASP A 156 -1.48 6.59 -0.67
N ASP A 157 -2.64 7.20 -0.93
CA ASP A 157 -2.79 8.58 -1.39
C ASP A 157 -2.54 9.62 -0.29
N SER A 158 -2.58 9.20 0.98
CA SER A 158 -2.62 10.10 2.13
C SER A 158 -1.41 9.90 3.04
N GLU A 159 -0.54 10.91 3.04
CA GLU A 159 0.58 11.00 3.98
C GLU A 159 0.14 10.95 5.45
N GLU A 160 -0.97 11.62 5.74
CA GLU A 160 -1.49 11.71 7.10
C GLU A 160 -1.92 10.34 7.64
N LYS A 161 -2.35 9.40 6.79
CA LYS A 161 -2.66 8.03 7.26
C LYS A 161 -1.40 7.30 7.71
N ALA A 162 -0.22 7.61 7.17
CA ALA A 162 1.06 6.98 7.51
C ALA A 162 1.84 7.71 8.61
N ALA A 163 1.19 8.59 9.38
CA ALA A 163 1.86 9.53 10.29
C ALA A 163 2.90 8.91 11.26
N SER A 164 2.73 7.65 11.69
CA SER A 164 3.66 6.94 12.58
C SER A 164 4.84 6.29 11.87
N GLU A 165 4.69 5.87 10.62
CA GLU A 165 5.71 5.18 9.84
C GLU A 165 5.85 5.81 8.43
N SER A 166 6.09 7.12 8.38
CA SER A 166 6.07 7.91 7.14
C SER A 166 7.14 7.50 6.12
N PHE A 167 8.26 6.94 6.55
CA PHE A 167 9.30 6.42 5.66
C PHE A 167 9.01 4.99 5.17
N ASN A 168 7.84 4.42 5.46
CA ASN A 168 7.38 3.20 4.81
C ASN A 168 6.31 3.50 3.76
N LEU A 169 5.95 4.77 3.56
CA LEU A 169 4.93 5.19 2.62
C LEU A 169 5.50 5.41 1.21
N ILE A 170 4.92 4.73 0.23
CA ILE A 170 4.96 5.11 -1.18
C ILE A 170 3.70 5.93 -1.44
N LYS A 171 3.84 7.26 -1.37
CA LYS A 171 2.74 8.19 -1.58
C LYS A 171 2.50 8.37 -3.07
N ILE A 172 1.30 8.05 -3.53
CA ILE A 172 0.85 8.36 -4.90
C ILE A 172 -0.20 9.47 -4.86
N ASP A 173 -0.52 10.07 -6.01
CA ASP A 173 -1.62 11.01 -6.11
C ASP A 173 -2.97 10.30 -5.88
N GLU A 174 -3.91 11.04 -5.27
CA GLU A 174 -5.28 10.57 -5.10
C GLU A 174 -5.92 10.38 -6.47
N PHE A 175 -6.32 9.14 -6.77
CA PHE A 175 -7.02 8.78 -7.98
C PHE A 175 -8.49 9.17 -7.88
N GLU A 176 -8.91 10.09 -8.75
CA GLU A 176 -10.27 10.60 -8.86
C GLU A 176 -10.97 10.17 -10.17
N GLY A 177 -10.28 9.40 -11.01
CA GLY A 177 -10.81 8.90 -12.28
C GLY A 177 -10.95 9.99 -13.35
N THR A 178 -10.09 11.01 -13.31
CA THR A 178 -10.07 12.07 -14.34
C THR A 178 -9.55 11.53 -15.68
N SER A 179 -9.91 12.18 -16.78
CA SER A 179 -9.46 11.77 -18.13
C SER A 179 -7.94 11.77 -18.30
N GLU A 180 -7.23 12.60 -17.53
CA GLU A 180 -5.76 12.64 -17.51
C GLU A 180 -5.19 11.46 -16.73
N GLN A 181 -5.71 11.20 -15.52
CA GLN A 181 -5.29 10.06 -14.71
C GLN A 181 -5.56 8.73 -15.40
N LEU A 182 -6.61 8.63 -16.22
CA LEU A 182 -6.91 7.42 -17.01
C LEU A 182 -5.87 7.11 -18.10
N LYS A 183 -5.02 8.08 -18.45
CA LYS A 183 -3.93 7.92 -19.43
C LYS A 183 -2.55 7.80 -18.78
N THR A 184 -2.48 7.98 -17.46
CA THR A 184 -1.23 8.09 -16.72
C THR A 184 -0.91 6.78 -16.02
N ASP A 185 0.25 6.20 -16.31
CA ASP A 185 0.70 4.96 -15.68
C ASP A 185 1.52 5.23 -14.41
N VAL A 186 0.82 5.59 -13.33
CA VAL A 186 1.46 5.76 -12.01
C VAL A 186 1.89 4.42 -11.41
N LEU A 187 1.11 3.36 -11.66
CA LEU A 187 1.39 2.05 -11.05
C LEU A 187 2.66 1.41 -11.62
N GLY A 188 3.00 1.68 -12.89
CA GLY A 188 4.27 1.23 -13.48
C GLY A 188 5.49 1.78 -12.74
N GLN A 189 5.52 3.08 -12.45
CA GLN A 189 6.62 3.69 -11.68
C GLN A 189 6.67 3.21 -10.23
N VAL A 190 5.52 2.87 -9.64
CA VAL A 190 5.48 2.22 -8.33
C VAL A 190 6.16 0.85 -8.39
N VAL A 191 5.91 0.05 -9.44
CA VAL A 191 6.61 -1.24 -9.65
C VAL A 191 8.11 -1.04 -9.76
N GLU A 192 8.59 -0.08 -10.56
CA GLU A 192 10.02 0.22 -10.67
C GLU A 192 10.64 0.55 -9.31
N TYR A 193 9.93 1.31 -8.48
CA TYR A 193 10.39 1.63 -7.14
C TYR A 193 10.40 0.40 -6.21
N LEU A 194 9.40 -0.47 -6.30
CA LEU A 194 9.38 -1.76 -5.57
C LEU A 194 10.53 -2.69 -6.00
N GLU A 195 10.92 -2.69 -7.28
CA GLU A 195 12.09 -3.42 -7.78
C GLU A 195 13.40 -2.92 -7.16
N VAL A 196 13.50 -1.62 -6.85
CA VAL A 196 14.62 -1.09 -6.06
C VAL A 196 14.52 -1.58 -4.61
N LEU A 197 13.34 -1.46 -4.00
CA LEU A 197 13.14 -1.74 -2.57
C LEU A 197 13.31 -3.23 -2.22
N LYS A 198 13.00 -4.17 -3.11
CA LYS A 198 13.25 -5.60 -2.84
C LYS A 198 14.74 -5.93 -2.65
N GLY A 199 15.64 -5.09 -3.15
CA GLY A 199 17.09 -5.27 -3.08
C GLY A 199 17.79 -4.51 -1.95
N VAL A 200 17.06 -3.79 -1.08
CA VAL A 200 17.66 -3.03 0.03
C VAL A 200 17.51 -3.73 1.38
N ARG A 201 18.45 -3.46 2.29
CA ARG A 201 18.46 -4.00 3.66
C ARG A 201 17.33 -3.43 4.51
N ASP A 202 16.98 -2.17 4.28
CA ASP A 202 15.96 -1.47 5.04
C ASP A 202 15.20 -0.51 4.10
N VAL A 203 13.94 -0.82 3.83
CA VAL A 203 13.09 -0.01 2.97
C VAL A 203 12.86 1.38 3.56
N SER A 204 12.75 1.50 4.89
CA SER A 204 12.51 2.80 5.53
C SER A 204 13.70 3.74 5.42
N ALA A 205 14.92 3.22 5.56
CA ALA A 205 16.13 3.99 5.33
C ALA A 205 16.29 4.40 3.86
N CYS A 206 15.92 3.51 2.94
CA CYS A 206 15.93 3.79 1.50
C CYS A 206 14.91 4.86 1.11
N ILE A 207 13.66 4.72 1.54
CA ILE A 207 12.59 5.68 1.26
C ILE A 207 12.89 7.04 1.89
N ARG A 208 13.44 7.10 3.12
CA ARG A 208 13.88 8.37 3.70
C ARG A 208 14.96 9.05 2.85
N ALA A 209 15.94 8.30 2.38
CA ALA A 209 17.08 8.85 1.63
C ALA A 209 16.73 9.22 0.18
N ALA A 210 15.83 8.46 -0.45
CA ALA A 210 15.36 8.68 -1.81
C ALA A 210 13.84 8.41 -1.89
N PRO A 211 13.00 9.35 -1.42
CA PRO A 211 11.54 9.17 -1.43
C PRO A 211 11.00 8.92 -2.82
N TYR A 212 9.93 8.12 -2.91
CA TYR A 212 9.19 7.97 -4.16
C TYR A 212 8.71 9.33 -4.67
N CYS A 213 8.93 9.59 -5.95
CA CYS A 213 8.47 10.78 -6.64
C CYS A 213 8.01 10.37 -8.03
N PHE A 214 6.73 10.60 -8.33
CA PHE A 214 6.20 10.34 -9.66
C PHE A 214 6.79 11.30 -10.69
N ARG A 215 7.25 10.77 -11.82
CA ARG A 215 7.92 11.52 -12.89
C ARG A 215 7.11 11.42 -14.18
N PRO A 216 6.22 12.38 -14.49
CA PRO A 216 5.35 12.30 -15.66
C PRO A 216 6.10 12.32 -17.00
N GLU A 217 7.30 12.91 -17.04
CA GLU A 217 8.13 13.03 -18.25
C GLU A 217 9.18 11.91 -18.40
N ALA A 218 9.24 10.95 -17.48
CA ALA A 218 10.16 9.84 -17.62
C ALA A 218 9.75 8.97 -18.83
N GLU A 219 10.62 8.90 -19.84
CA GLU A 219 10.39 8.20 -21.11
C GLU A 219 10.17 6.67 -20.99
N ALA A 220 10.31 6.09 -19.79
CA ALA A 220 10.03 4.69 -19.55
C ALA A 220 8.63 4.53 -18.92
N ALA A 221 7.67 4.09 -19.72
CA ALA A 221 6.54 3.35 -19.17
C ALA A 221 7.07 1.97 -18.76
N PHE A 222 6.76 1.52 -17.54
CA PHE A 222 7.08 0.16 -17.11
C PHE A 222 6.59 -0.83 -18.18
N ASP A 223 7.46 -1.75 -18.59
CA ASP A 223 7.09 -2.75 -19.60
C ASP A 223 6.13 -3.76 -18.97
N TRP A 224 4.84 -3.57 -19.21
CA TRP A 224 3.79 -4.47 -18.76
C TRP A 224 3.72 -5.76 -19.57
N MET A 225 4.40 -5.89 -20.72
CA MET A 225 4.26 -7.07 -21.58
C MET A 225 4.60 -8.39 -20.87
N PRO A 226 5.68 -8.50 -20.07
CA PRO A 226 5.97 -9.72 -19.32
C PRO A 226 4.84 -10.09 -18.34
N VAL A 227 4.26 -9.10 -17.66
CA VAL A 227 3.16 -9.32 -16.69
C VAL A 227 1.89 -9.74 -17.42
N VAL A 228 1.56 -9.07 -18.53
CA VAL A 228 0.38 -9.41 -19.36
C VAL A 228 0.50 -10.81 -19.93
N ASN A 229 1.69 -11.22 -20.40
CA ASN A 229 1.91 -12.56 -20.93
C ASN A 229 1.77 -13.66 -19.87
N ASP A 230 2.14 -13.38 -18.61
CA ASP A 230 1.97 -14.32 -17.49
C ASP A 230 0.51 -14.45 -17.02
N MET A 231 -0.36 -13.50 -17.39
CA MET A 231 -1.79 -13.53 -17.07
C MET A 231 -2.66 -14.28 -18.10
N LEU A 232 -2.12 -14.57 -19.30
CA LEU A 232 -2.81 -15.25 -20.41
C LEU A 232 -2.64 -16.77 -20.34
#